data_AF-A0A968MZ25-F1
#
_entry.id   AF-A0A968MZ25-F1
#
_cell.length_a   1.000
_cell.length_b   1.000
_cell.length_c   1.000
_cell.angle_alpha   90.00
_cell.angle_beta   90.00
_cell.angle_gamma   90.00
#
_symmetry.space_group_name_H-M   'P 1'
#
loop_
_entity.id
_entity.type
_entity.pdbx_description
1 polymer ?
#
loop_
_entity_poly.entity_id
_entity_poly.type
_entity_poly.pdbx_seq_one_letter_code
_entity_poly.pdbx_strand_id
1 'polypeptide(L)'
;MPNFKNFKLGTKLGLSFGIILTLVLVIGAITIFSFYKISSKSEQLSEETAPLNNAATQIAFSAQRAMYAQRGYRYTEQKSFLEEGKKYFDTLKLISGCSKN
;
A
#
# COMPACT_ATOMS: atom_id res chain seq x y z
N MET A 1 23.67 20.48 -45.26
CA MET A 1 24.08 19.09 -44.96
C MET A 1 25.40 19.12 -44.19
N PRO A 2 25.38 19.05 -42.84
CA PRO A 2 26.61 19.17 -42.06
C PRO A 2 27.47 17.90 -42.21
N ASN A 3 28.74 18.10 -42.57
CA ASN A 3 29.72 17.04 -42.88
C ASN A 3 30.32 16.47 -41.57
N PHE A 4 29.92 15.27 -41.15
CA PHE A 4 30.31 14.64 -39.87
C PHE A 4 31.70 13.99 -39.82
N LYS A 5 32.65 14.47 -40.63
CA LYS A 5 33.93 13.78 -40.85
C LYS A 5 34.97 13.98 -39.73
N ASN A 6 34.80 14.96 -38.84
CA ASN A 6 35.82 15.34 -37.84
C ASN A 6 35.30 15.45 -36.37
N PHE A 7 34.16 14.84 -36.02
CA PHE A 7 33.72 14.84 -34.62
C PHE A 7 34.33 13.66 -33.85
N LYS A 8 35.03 13.97 -32.75
CA LYS A 8 35.61 12.99 -31.81
C LYS A 8 34.50 12.00 -31.38
N LEU A 9 34.85 10.72 -31.24
CA LEU A 9 33.91 9.66 -30.84
C LEU A 9 33.11 10.03 -29.58
N GLY A 10 33.75 10.71 -28.63
CA GLY A 10 33.13 11.20 -27.40
C GLY A 10 31.96 12.18 -27.64
N THR A 11 31.99 12.99 -28.69
CA THR A 11 30.87 13.91 -29.01
C THR A 11 29.66 13.16 -29.57
N LYS A 12 29.86 12.07 -30.30
CA LYS A 12 28.75 11.21 -30.78
C LYS A 12 28.06 10.48 -29.62
N LEU A 13 28.85 10.05 -28.63
CA LEU A 13 28.33 9.40 -27.42
C LEU A 13 27.61 10.41 -26.50
N GLY A 14 28.21 11.60 -26.34
CA GLY A 14 27.63 12.69 -25.53
C GLY A 14 26.32 13.22 -26.10
N LEU A 15 26.11 13.17 -27.42
CA LEU A 15 24.87 13.61 -28.05
C LEU A 15 23.67 12.76 -27.61
N SER A 16 23.80 11.44 -27.64
CA SER A 16 22.75 10.53 -27.18
C SER A 16 22.48 10.68 -25.69
N PHE A 17 23.54 10.77 -24.88
CA PHE A 17 23.40 10.97 -23.44
C PHE A 17 22.72 12.30 -23.10
N GLY A 18 23.09 13.38 -23.80
CA GLY A 18 22.47 14.69 -23.62
C GLY A 18 21.00 14.73 -24.00
N ILE A 19 20.60 14.03 -25.07
CA ILE A 19 19.20 13.93 -25.49
C ILE A 19 18.36 13.21 -24.42
N ILE A 20 18.84 12.07 -23.92
CA ILE A 20 18.13 11.30 -22.88
C ILE A 20 18.06 12.10 -21.58
N LEU A 21 19.16 12.75 -21.18
CA LEU A 21 19.22 13.54 -19.96
C LEU A 21 18.26 14.73 -20.02
N THR A 22 18.14 15.36 -21.18
CA THR A 22 17.16 16.44 -21.42
C THR A 22 15.73 15.93 -21.28
N LEU A 23 15.41 14.76 -21.87
CA LEU A 23 14.09 14.15 -21.75
C LEU A 23 13.74 13.81 -20.28
N VAL A 24 14.69 13.25 -19.54
CA VAL A 24 14.50 12.91 -18.12
C VAL A 24 14.22 14.17 -17.29
N LEU A 25 14.95 15.26 -17.52
CA LEU A 25 14.71 16.52 -16.82
C LEU A 25 13.32 17.11 -17.13
N VAL A 26 12.90 17.08 -18.40
CA VAL A 26 11.58 17.58 -18.80
C VAL A 26 10.46 16.75 -18.16
N ILE A 27 10.54 15.43 -18.23
CA ILE A 27 9.54 14.53 -17.64
C ILE A 27 9.53 14.68 -16.11
N GLY A 28 10.71 14.73 -15.47
CA GLY A 28 10.84 14.90 -14.03
C GLY A 28 10.20 16.20 -13.54
N ALA A 29 10.44 17.31 -14.23
CA ALA A 29 9.84 18.60 -13.91
C ALA A 29 8.31 18.55 -14.02
N ILE A 30 7.77 18.04 -15.13
CA ILE A 30 6.32 17.89 -15.35
C ILE A 30 5.68 17.01 -14.26
N THR A 31 6.38 15.96 -13.85
CA THR A 31 5.93 15.02 -12.82
C THR A 31 5.81 15.71 -11.46
N ILE A 32 6.80 16.52 -11.07
CA ILE A 32 6.76 17.30 -9.84
C ILE A 32 5.55 18.25 -9.84
N PHE A 33 5.32 19.00 -10.92
CA PHE A 33 4.16 19.90 -11.01
C PHE A 33 2.82 19.16 -10.97
N SER A 34 2.77 17.98 -11.59
CA SER A 34 1.58 17.12 -11.57
C SER A 34 1.31 16.57 -10.17
N PHE A 35 2.34 16.21 -9.40
CA PHE A 35 2.18 15.76 -8.02
C PHE A 35 1.74 16.86 -7.06
N TYR A 36 2.28 18.07 -7.19
CA TYR A 36 1.81 19.21 -6.37
C TYR A 36 0.30 19.45 -6.53
N LYS A 37 -0.26 19.18 -7.71
CA LYS A 37 -1.71 19.30 -7.98
C LYS A 37 -2.53 18.10 -7.46
N ILE A 38 -1.93 16.91 -7.40
CA ILE A 38 -2.59 15.66 -6.96
C ILE A 38 -2.65 15.53 -5.43
N SER A 39 -1.75 16.18 -4.66
CA SER A 39 -1.81 16.15 -3.19
C SER A 39 -3.16 16.57 -2.62
N SER A 40 -3.87 17.51 -3.26
CA SER A 40 -5.22 17.92 -2.86
C SER A 40 -6.30 16.83 -3.01
N LYS A 41 -6.07 15.80 -3.85
CA LYS A 41 -7.00 14.66 -4.00
C LYS A 41 -6.57 13.42 -3.23
N SER A 42 -5.28 13.25 -2.95
CA SER A 42 -4.78 12.11 -2.16
C SER A 42 -5.07 12.25 -0.66
N GLU A 43 -5.27 13.46 -0.15
CA GLU A 43 -5.65 13.69 1.24
C GLU A 43 -7.03 13.09 1.56
N GLN A 44 -7.98 13.16 0.62
CA GLN A 44 -9.31 12.54 0.75
C GLN A 44 -9.23 11.00 0.72
N LEU A 45 -8.30 10.41 -0.02
CA LEU A 45 -8.11 8.95 -0.01
C LEU A 45 -7.48 8.47 1.30
N SER A 46 -6.52 9.20 1.88
CA SER A 46 -5.89 8.83 3.15
C SER A 46 -6.80 9.05 4.35
N GLU A 47 -7.65 10.08 4.36
CA GLU A 47 -8.62 10.30 5.44
C GLU A 47 -9.69 9.21 5.52
N GLU A 48 -10.16 8.67 4.37
CA GLU A 48 -11.17 7.61 4.36
C GLU A 48 -10.59 6.18 4.44
N THR A 49 -9.40 5.92 3.88
CA THR A 49 -8.79 4.58 3.92
C THR A 49 -8.12 4.25 5.25
N ALA A 50 -7.67 5.25 6.02
CA ALA A 50 -7.08 5.03 7.35
C ALA A 50 -8.06 4.41 8.37
N PRO A 51 -9.30 4.91 8.55
CA PRO A 51 -10.26 4.27 9.47
C PRO A 51 -10.81 2.95 8.93
N LEU A 52 -11.06 2.83 7.62
CA LEU A 52 -11.59 1.59 7.01
C LEU A 52 -10.60 0.42 7.14
N ASN A 53 -9.31 0.66 6.89
CA ASN A 53 -8.26 -0.33 7.06
C ASN A 53 -8.17 -0.80 8.53
N ASN A 54 -8.23 0.13 9.49
CA ASN A 54 -8.12 -0.22 10.91
C ASN A 54 -9.27 -1.12 11.38
N ALA A 55 -10.51 -0.81 11.01
CA ALA A 55 -11.67 -1.64 11.37
C ALA A 55 -11.60 -3.03 10.72
N ALA A 56 -11.29 -3.09 9.42
CA ALA A 56 -11.15 -4.36 8.69
C ALA A 56 -10.01 -5.22 9.25
N THR A 57 -8.89 -4.60 9.61
CA THR A 57 -7.73 -5.26 10.19
C THR A 57 -8.01 -5.81 11.59
N GLN A 58 -8.73 -5.07 12.44
CA GLN A 58 -9.14 -5.56 13.77
C GLN A 58 -10.08 -6.77 13.69
N ILE A 59 -11.01 -6.77 12.73
CA ILE A 59 -11.88 -7.91 12.44
C ILE A 59 -11.05 -9.11 11.96
N ALA A 60 -10.14 -8.89 11.00
CA ALA A 60 -9.28 -9.94 10.46
C ALA A 60 -8.39 -10.58 11.54
N PHE A 61 -7.75 -9.77 12.40
CA PHE A 61 -6.92 -10.29 13.49
C PHE A 61 -7.73 -11.06 14.54
N SER A 62 -8.89 -10.54 14.93
CA SER A 62 -9.77 -11.19 15.89
C SER A 62 -10.31 -12.52 15.34
N ALA A 63 -10.67 -12.58 14.05
CA ALA A 63 -11.08 -13.81 13.37
C ALA A 63 -9.94 -14.82 13.28
N GLN A 64 -8.73 -14.36 12.98
CA GLN A 64 -7.55 -15.22 12.92
C GLN A 64 -7.24 -15.85 14.29
N ARG A 65 -7.31 -15.08 15.38
CA ARG A 65 -7.12 -15.59 16.75
C ARG A 65 -8.19 -16.59 17.14
N ALA A 66 -9.46 -16.31 16.83
CA ALA A 66 -10.55 -17.25 17.06
C ALA A 66 -10.32 -18.59 16.32
N MET A 67 -9.86 -18.52 15.06
CA MET A 67 -9.54 -19.71 14.26
C MET A 67 -8.39 -20.53 14.88
N TYR A 68 -7.34 -19.88 15.37
CA TYR A 68 -6.22 -20.55 16.04
C TYR A 68 -6.62 -21.15 17.38
N ALA A 69 -7.37 -20.43 18.21
CA ALA A 69 -7.88 -20.94 19.49
C ALA A 69 -8.78 -22.18 19.27
N GLN A 70 -9.65 -22.14 18.27
CA GLN A 70 -10.55 -23.25 17.96
C GLN A 70 -9.80 -24.46 17.36
N ARG A 71 -8.73 -24.24 16.58
CA ARG A 71 -7.81 -25.31 16.17
C ARG A 71 -7.03 -25.88 17.36
N GLY A 72 -6.53 -25.04 18.26
CA GLY A 72 -5.85 -25.46 19.48
C GLY A 72 -6.73 -26.31 20.40
N TYR A 73 -8.02 -25.95 20.50
CA TYR A 73 -9.02 -26.74 21.20
C TYR A 73 -9.22 -28.12 20.55
N ARG A 74 -9.31 -28.20 19.21
CA ARG A 74 -9.42 -29.49 18.51
C ARG A 74 -8.23 -30.42 18.71
N TYR A 75 -7.03 -29.89 18.97
CA TYR A 75 -5.84 -30.71 19.17
C TYR A 75 -5.58 -31.10 20.63
N THR A 76 -6.08 -30.32 21.59
CA THR A 76 -5.75 -30.49 23.02
C THR A 76 -6.96 -30.79 23.91
N GLU A 77 -8.18 -30.58 23.42
CA GLU A 77 -9.47 -30.63 24.15
C GLU A 77 -9.51 -29.81 25.46
N GLN A 78 -8.53 -28.93 25.69
CA GLN A 78 -8.47 -28.11 26.90
C GLN A 78 -9.51 -27.00 26.85
N LYS A 79 -10.40 -26.96 27.84
CA LYS A 79 -11.51 -25.98 27.96
C LYS A 79 -11.07 -24.51 27.88
N SER A 80 -9.81 -24.22 28.26
CA SER A 80 -9.21 -22.87 28.16
C SER A 80 -9.29 -22.29 26.75
N PHE A 81 -8.97 -23.08 25.71
CA PHE A 81 -9.00 -22.63 24.32
C PHE A 81 -10.43 -22.40 23.79
N LEU A 82 -11.41 -23.08 24.37
CA LEU A 82 -12.82 -22.92 24.02
C LEU A 82 -13.39 -21.61 24.59
N GLU A 83 -13.01 -21.25 25.82
CA GLU A 83 -13.36 -19.95 26.41
C GLU A 83 -12.66 -18.79 25.70
N GLU A 84 -11.39 -18.97 25.32
CA GLU A 84 -10.64 -17.95 24.60
C GLU A 84 -11.24 -17.71 23.21
N GLY A 85 -11.55 -18.77 22.46
CA GLY A 85 -12.23 -18.68 21.17
C GLY A 85 -13.57 -17.93 21.26
N LYS A 86 -14.40 -18.24 22.26
CA LYS A 86 -15.68 -17.56 22.49
C LYS A 86 -15.51 -16.07 22.75
N LYS A 87 -14.53 -15.66 23.55
CA LYS A 87 -14.23 -14.23 23.79
C LYS A 87 -13.89 -13.47 22.50
N TYR A 88 -13.10 -14.08 21.62
CA TYR A 88 -12.78 -13.47 20.32
C TYR A 88 -14.02 -13.40 19.40
N PHE A 89 -14.90 -14.41 19.41
CA PHE A 89 -16.16 -14.38 18.66
C PHE A 89 -17.15 -13.32 19.15
N ASP A 90 -17.28 -13.13 20.47
CA ASP A 90 -18.15 -12.08 21.02
C ASP A 90 -17.62 -10.69 20.65
N THR A 91 -16.29 -10.51 20.68
CA THR A 91 -15.63 -9.26 20.24
C THR A 91 -15.92 -8.98 18.74
N LEU A 92 -15.90 -10.01 17.89
CA LEU A 92 -16.22 -9.87 16.46
C LEU A 92 -17.68 -9.47 16.21
N LYS A 93 -18.62 -10.01 16.99
CA LYS A 93 -20.04 -9.63 16.91
C LYS A 93 -20.28 -8.17 17.28
N LEU A 94 -19.59 -7.67 18.31
CA LEU A 94 -19.71 -6.27 18.72
C LEU A 94 -19.15 -5.30 17.67
N ILE A 95 -17.99 -5.63 17.07
CA ILE A 95 -17.36 -4.78 16.05
C ILE A 95 -18.17 -4.77 14.74
N SER A 96 -18.67 -5.94 14.29
CA SER A 96 -19.50 -6.03 13.08
C SER A 96 -20.90 -5.44 13.24
N GLY A 97 -21.45 -5.44 14.45
CA GLY A 97 -22.71 -4.75 14.78
C GLY A 97 -22.60 -3.22 14.78
N CYS A 98 -21.43 -2.68 15.13
CA CYS A 98 -21.17 -1.24 15.12
C CYS A 98 -21.01 -0.66 13.70
N SER A 99 -20.55 -1.46 12.74
CA SER A 99 -20.36 -1.03 11.33
C SER A 99 -21.68 -0.88 10.54
N LYS A 100 -22.84 -1.21 11.14
CA LYS A 100 -24.13 -1.24 10.44
C LYS A 100 -25.04 -0.03 10.72
N ASN A 101 -24.51 1.01 11.39
CA ASN A 101 -25.23 2.25 11.68
C ASN A 101 -24.39 3.46 11.27
#